data_AF-G2WU28-F1
#
_entry.id   AF-G2WU28-F1
#
_cell.length_a   1.000
_cell.length_b   1.000
_cell.length_c   1.000
_cell.angle_alpha   90.00
_cell.angle_beta   90.00
_cell.angle_gamma   90.00
#
_symmetry.space_group_name_H-M   'P 1'
#
loop_
_entity.id
_entity.type
_entity.pdbx_description
1 polymer ?
#
loop_
_entity_poly.entity_id
_entity_poly.type
_entity_poly.pdbx_seq_one_letter_code
_entity_poly.pdbx_strand_id
1 'polypeptide(L)'
;MIAAAELTSPLDWMSWMILLDQITRNCFQDDEAGKAYAFFDERCLQVALEAIKRRIPEDPEIRYRQAYRLWFYMPLEHSESMQMQDMLFSEHKRMFSDILCVLKLKTELEEDMQVVPSIKEVLERRRPALEPWIGTLSRIVSEHRNVPGALRAVPASEPSFEADFYSLGGGSLEESRVVAVG
;
A
#
# COMPACT_ATOMS: atom_id res chain seq x y z
N MET A 1 -2.08 -19.57 -16.06
CA MET A 1 -3.14 -19.99 -15.12
C MET A 1 -2.48 -20.29 -13.79
N ILE A 2 -2.63 -19.44 -12.78
CA ILE A 2 -2.26 -19.78 -11.40
C ILE A 2 -3.38 -20.69 -10.90
N ALA A 3 -3.23 -21.99 -11.14
CA ALA A 3 -4.18 -23.04 -10.78
C ALA A 3 -3.43 -24.04 -9.91
N ALA A 4 -3.42 -23.80 -8.59
CA ALA A 4 -3.02 -24.80 -7.58
C ALA A 4 -3.37 -24.41 -6.15
N ALA A 5 -3.45 -23.11 -5.80
CA ALA A 5 -3.84 -22.66 -4.48
C ALA A 5 -5.30 -22.16 -4.51
N GLU A 6 -6.18 -22.77 -3.72
CA GLU A 6 -7.46 -22.15 -3.41
C GLU A 6 -7.21 -20.99 -2.45
N LEU A 7 -7.47 -19.76 -2.92
CA LEU A 7 -7.41 -18.57 -2.07
C LEU A 7 -8.71 -18.47 -1.30
N THR A 8 -8.69 -18.94 -0.06
CA THR A 8 -9.90 -19.14 0.76
C THR A 8 -10.13 -18.03 1.77
N SER A 9 -9.06 -17.35 2.21
CA SER A 9 -9.11 -16.24 3.16
C SER A 9 -8.53 -14.95 2.58
N PRO A 10 -8.92 -13.77 3.08
CA PRO A 10 -8.31 -12.49 2.68
C PRO A 10 -6.79 -12.47 2.86
N LEU A 11 -6.27 -13.14 3.89
CA LEU A 11 -4.84 -13.26 4.15
C LEU A 11 -4.12 -14.18 3.14
N ASP A 12 -4.79 -15.16 2.56
CA ASP A 12 -4.23 -15.97 1.46
C ASP A 12 -3.95 -15.06 0.25
N TRP A 13 -4.93 -14.22 -0.11
CA TRP A 13 -4.77 -13.28 -1.22
C TRP A 13 -3.64 -12.27 -0.95
N MET A 14 -3.56 -11.73 0.27
CA MET A 14 -2.48 -10.81 0.65
C MET A 14 -1.11 -11.50 0.60
N SER A 15 -1.03 -12.75 1.05
CA SER A 15 0.20 -13.54 1.01
C SER A 15 0.66 -13.74 -0.44
N TRP A 16 -0.27 -13.92 -1.38
CA TRP A 16 0.05 -13.94 -2.82
C TRP A 16 0.56 -12.60 -3.34
N MET A 17 0.02 -11.46 -2.90
CA MET A 17 0.58 -10.15 -3.24
C MET A 17 2.03 -10.04 -2.79
N ILE A 18 2.32 -10.41 -1.54
CA ILE A 18 3.67 -10.35 -0.98
C ILE A 18 4.61 -11.29 -1.74
N LEU A 19 4.18 -12.52 -2.04
CA LEU A 19 5.01 -13.49 -2.77
C LEU A 19 5.33 -13.06 -4.21
N LEU A 20 4.34 -12.50 -4.91
CA LEU A 20 4.51 -12.14 -6.32
C LEU A 20 5.15 -10.77 -6.52
N ASP A 21 4.97 -9.85 -5.58
CA ASP A 21 5.49 -8.49 -5.70
C ASP A 21 6.73 -8.27 -4.83
N GLN A 22 6.58 -8.39 -3.52
CA GLN A 22 7.64 -8.02 -2.57
C GLN A 22 8.79 -9.02 -2.56
N ILE A 23 8.50 -10.32 -2.52
CA ILE A 23 9.55 -11.34 -2.49
C ILE A 23 10.30 -11.39 -3.81
N THR A 24 9.63 -11.21 -4.95
CA THR A 24 10.30 -11.24 -6.26
C THR A 24 11.23 -10.04 -6.43
N ARG A 25 10.82 -8.84 -6.03
CA ARG A 25 11.68 -7.63 -6.04
C ARG A 25 12.88 -7.76 -5.10
N ASN A 26 12.69 -8.36 -3.93
CA ASN A 26 13.78 -8.60 -2.99
C ASN A 26 14.73 -9.73 -3.44
N CYS A 27 14.26 -10.73 -4.18
CA CYS A 27 15.08 -11.86 -4.63
C CYS A 27 15.78 -11.61 -5.98
N PHE A 28 15.17 -10.82 -6.86
CA PHE A 28 15.70 -10.49 -8.18
C PHE A 28 16.11 -9.01 -8.19
N GLN A 29 17.37 -8.75 -7.87
CA GLN A 29 17.96 -7.41 -7.82
C GLN A 29 18.94 -7.20 -8.98
N ASP A 30 19.34 -5.93 -9.19
CA ASP A 30 20.33 -5.53 -10.19
C ASP A 30 20.01 -6.08 -11.59
N ASP A 31 20.98 -6.77 -12.21
CA ASP A 31 20.87 -7.34 -13.56
C ASP A 31 19.72 -8.35 -13.70
N GLU A 32 19.20 -8.88 -12.58
CA GLU A 32 18.11 -9.84 -12.54
C GLU A 32 16.75 -9.18 -12.31
N ALA A 33 16.68 -7.88 -11.99
CA ALA A 33 15.44 -7.16 -11.70
C ALA A 33 14.41 -7.24 -12.83
N GLY A 34 14.88 -7.34 -14.08
CA GLY A 34 14.03 -7.57 -15.25
C GLY A 34 13.14 -8.82 -15.13
N LYS A 35 13.55 -9.84 -14.36
CA LYS A 35 12.71 -11.03 -14.09
C LYS A 35 11.50 -10.68 -13.21
N ALA A 36 11.68 -9.86 -12.18
CA ALA A 36 10.58 -9.38 -11.34
C ALA A 36 9.55 -8.64 -12.19
N TYR A 37 10.01 -7.65 -12.96
CA TYR A 37 9.14 -6.76 -13.72
C TYR A 37 8.47 -7.45 -14.91
N ALA A 38 9.23 -8.20 -15.72
CA ALA A 38 8.70 -8.76 -16.95
C ALA A 38 7.81 -9.99 -16.72
N PHE A 39 8.00 -10.73 -15.62
CA PHE A 39 7.28 -11.98 -15.38
C PHE A 39 6.27 -11.90 -14.24
N PHE A 40 6.61 -11.26 -13.12
CA PHE A 40 5.76 -11.33 -11.93
C PHE A 40 4.76 -10.19 -11.85
N ASP A 41 5.10 -8.97 -12.28
CA ASP A 41 4.20 -7.81 -12.18
C ASP A 41 2.86 -8.03 -12.88
N GLU A 42 2.85 -8.54 -14.12
CA GLU A 42 1.61 -8.80 -14.86
C GLU A 42 0.71 -9.82 -14.13
N ARG A 43 1.32 -10.87 -13.57
CA ARG A 43 0.61 -11.92 -12.83
C ARG A 43 0.07 -11.38 -11.51
N CYS A 44 0.88 -10.58 -10.81
CA CYS A 44 0.48 -9.95 -9.57
C CYS A 44 -0.70 -8.99 -9.80
N LEU A 45 -0.63 -8.17 -10.86
CA LEU A 45 -1.71 -7.28 -11.25
C LEU A 45 -3.02 -8.05 -11.54
N GLN A 46 -2.95 -9.17 -12.25
CA GLN A 46 -4.14 -10.00 -12.51
C GLN A 46 -4.78 -10.52 -11.21
N VAL A 47 -3.97 -10.97 -10.25
CA VAL A 47 -4.47 -11.45 -8.94
C VAL A 47 -5.04 -10.28 -8.13
N ALA A 48 -4.39 -9.12 -8.12
CA ALA A 48 -4.85 -7.92 -7.43
C ALA A 48 -6.21 -7.44 -7.96
N LEU A 49 -6.38 -7.39 -9.29
CA LEU A 49 -7.63 -6.99 -9.92
C LEU A 49 -8.77 -7.95 -9.58
N GLU A 50 -8.51 -9.26 -9.55
CA GLU A 50 -9.53 -10.23 -9.13
C GLU A 50 -9.85 -10.12 -7.63
N ALA A 51 -8.86 -9.86 -6.78
CA ALA A 51 -9.07 -9.62 -5.36
C ALA A 51 -9.96 -8.38 -5.10
N ILE A 52 -9.66 -7.26 -5.78
CA ILE A 52 -10.44 -6.01 -5.72
C ILE A 52 -11.86 -6.25 -6.22
N LYS A 53 -12.02 -6.95 -7.35
CA LYS A 53 -13.34 -7.30 -7.89
C LYS A 53 -14.17 -8.14 -6.92
N ARG A 54 -13.54 -9.04 -6.16
CA ARG A 54 -14.17 -9.86 -5.10
C ARG A 54 -14.35 -9.11 -3.78
N ARG A 55 -13.92 -7.86 -3.69
CA ARG A 55 -13.96 -7.02 -2.49
C ARG A 55 -13.14 -7.58 -1.32
N ILE A 56 -12.07 -8.30 -1.61
CA ILE A 56 -11.16 -8.82 -0.58
C ILE A 56 -10.52 -7.68 0.24
N PRO A 57 -10.08 -6.55 -0.35
CA PRO A 57 -9.56 -5.42 0.42
C PRO A 57 -10.58 -4.79 1.38
N GLU A 58 -11.88 -4.98 1.15
CA GLU A 58 -12.99 -4.51 1.99
C GLU A 58 -13.41 -5.51 3.08
N ASP A 59 -12.83 -6.70 3.10
CA ASP A 59 -13.10 -7.67 4.16
C ASP A 59 -12.70 -7.11 5.55
N PRO A 60 -13.47 -7.32 6.62
CA PRO A 60 -13.17 -6.76 7.94
C PRO A 60 -11.76 -7.13 8.49
N GLU A 61 -11.18 -8.25 8.03
CA GLU A 61 -9.81 -8.66 8.35
C GLU A 61 -8.74 -7.76 7.69
N ILE A 62 -9.05 -7.08 6.59
CA ILE A 62 -8.10 -6.24 5.82
C ILE A 62 -8.50 -4.76 5.88
N ARG A 63 -9.79 -4.45 5.76
CA ARG A 63 -10.37 -3.14 5.45
C ARG A 63 -9.79 -1.97 6.20
N TYR A 64 -9.60 -2.14 7.51
CA TYR A 64 -9.17 -1.09 8.42
C TYR A 64 -7.66 -1.14 8.76
N ARG A 65 -6.94 -2.13 8.23
CA ARG A 65 -5.49 -2.30 8.37
C ARG A 65 -4.81 -1.76 7.12
N GLN A 66 -4.48 -0.47 7.11
CA GLN A 66 -3.91 0.20 5.92
C GLN A 66 -2.74 -0.55 5.31
N ALA A 67 -1.77 -0.96 6.13
CA ALA A 67 -0.60 -1.69 5.65
C ALA A 67 -0.98 -2.97 4.90
N TYR A 68 -2.02 -3.68 5.34
CA TYR A 68 -2.46 -4.91 4.69
C TYR A 68 -3.17 -4.60 3.37
N ARG A 69 -4.02 -3.56 3.38
CA ARG A 69 -4.77 -3.14 2.21
C ARG A 69 -3.88 -2.58 1.09
N LEU A 70 -2.79 -1.91 1.46
CA LEU A 70 -1.79 -1.39 0.51
C LEU A 70 -1.16 -2.48 -0.36
N TRP A 71 -0.97 -3.70 0.16
CA TRP A 71 -0.40 -4.80 -0.64
C TRP A 71 -1.22 -5.14 -1.87
N PHE A 72 -2.54 -4.94 -1.83
CA PHE A 72 -3.42 -5.15 -2.98
C PHE A 72 -3.33 -4.04 -4.02
N TYR A 73 -2.75 -2.89 -3.63
CA TYR A 73 -2.68 -1.68 -4.45
C TYR A 73 -1.29 -1.49 -5.09
N MET A 74 -0.23 -2.06 -4.50
CA MET A 74 1.13 -2.06 -5.07
C MET A 74 1.17 -2.51 -6.54
N PRO A 75 0.47 -3.58 -6.97
CA PRO A 75 0.53 -4.00 -8.37
C PRO A 75 -0.11 -3.00 -9.34
N LEU A 76 -1.06 -2.17 -8.86
CA LEU A 76 -1.65 -1.10 -9.65
C LEU A 76 -0.68 0.07 -9.78
N GLU A 77 0.07 0.38 -8.71
CA GLU A 77 1.12 1.41 -8.69
C GLU A 77 2.24 1.09 -9.67
N HIS A 78 2.64 -0.19 -9.74
CA HIS A 78 3.65 -0.69 -10.69
C HIS A 78 3.16 -0.75 -12.13
N SER A 79 1.87 -0.58 -12.38
CA SER A 79 1.34 -0.55 -13.75
C SER A 79 1.54 0.80 -14.40
N GLU A 80 2.11 0.79 -15.62
CA GLU A 80 2.23 1.99 -16.46
C GLU A 80 0.88 2.46 -17.06
N SER A 81 -0.20 1.71 -16.86
CA SER A 81 -1.51 2.03 -17.39
C SER A 81 -2.20 3.14 -16.61
N MET A 82 -2.58 4.22 -17.30
CA MET A 82 -3.40 5.29 -16.71
C MET A 82 -4.70 4.80 -16.09
N GLN A 83 -5.30 3.75 -16.66
CA GLN A 83 -6.52 3.15 -16.09
C GLN A 83 -6.25 2.54 -14.70
N MET A 84 -5.09 1.91 -14.52
CA MET A 84 -4.72 1.34 -13.21
C MET A 84 -4.43 2.44 -12.19
N GLN A 85 -3.85 3.55 -12.64
CA GLN A 85 -3.56 4.70 -11.79
C GLN A 85 -4.84 5.42 -11.32
N ASP A 86 -5.86 5.56 -12.18
CA ASP A 86 -7.16 6.09 -11.78
C ASP A 86 -7.92 5.13 -10.82
N MET A 87 -7.78 3.82 -11.02
CA MET A 87 -8.29 2.82 -10.09
C MET A 87 -7.58 2.91 -8.74
N LEU A 88 -6.25 2.93 -8.72
CA LEU A 88 -5.42 3.09 -7.53
C LEU A 88 -5.87 4.30 -6.71
N PHE A 89 -6.01 5.47 -7.35
CA PHE A 89 -6.48 6.69 -6.68
C PHE A 89 -7.86 6.49 -6.03
N SER A 90 -8.77 5.83 -6.73
CA SER A 90 -10.12 5.54 -6.23
C SER A 90 -10.10 4.60 -5.02
N GLU A 91 -9.28 3.56 -5.05
CA GLU A 91 -9.17 2.59 -3.96
C GLU A 91 -8.46 3.16 -2.72
N HIS A 92 -7.44 4.00 -2.89
CA HIS A 92 -6.85 4.76 -1.79
C HIS A 92 -7.86 5.70 -1.13
N LYS A 93 -8.66 6.41 -1.93
CA LYS A 93 -9.70 7.30 -1.40
C LYS A 93 -10.72 6.54 -0.55
N ARG A 94 -11.12 5.32 -0.98
CA ARG A 94 -12.01 4.44 -0.20
C ARG A 94 -11.35 4.00 1.10
N MET A 95 -10.11 3.53 1.05
CA MET A 95 -9.36 3.11 2.24
C MET A 95 -9.29 4.23 3.29
N PHE A 96 -8.95 5.46 2.88
CA PHE A 96 -8.92 6.58 3.82
C PHE A 96 -10.30 6.94 4.35
N SER A 97 -11.33 6.88 3.51
CA SER A 97 -12.71 7.12 3.93
C SER A 97 -13.17 6.14 5.01
N ASP A 98 -12.89 4.84 4.86
CA ASP A 98 -13.26 3.81 5.83
C ASP A 98 -12.66 4.11 7.21
N ILE A 99 -11.38 4.50 7.25
CA ILE A 99 -10.64 4.77 8.49
C ILE A 99 -11.12 6.05 9.17
N LEU A 100 -11.34 7.10 8.38
CA LEU A 100 -11.93 8.32 8.89
C LEU A 100 -13.36 8.09 9.41
N CYS A 101 -14.09 7.15 8.83
CA CYS A 101 -15.43 6.78 9.30
C CYS A 101 -15.38 6.13 10.68
N VAL A 102 -14.47 5.16 10.88
CA VAL A 102 -14.23 4.51 12.18
C VAL A 102 -13.84 5.53 13.25
N LEU A 103 -12.94 6.47 12.92
CA LEU A 103 -12.52 7.52 13.85
C LEU A 103 -13.63 8.54 14.18
N LYS A 104 -14.57 8.77 13.26
CA LYS A 104 -15.70 9.70 13.42
C LYS A 104 -16.98 9.02 13.90
N LEU A 105 -16.94 7.71 14.19
CA LEU A 105 -18.09 6.90 14.61
C LEU A 105 -19.29 6.94 13.64
N LYS A 106 -19.06 7.14 12.33
CA LYS A 106 -20.17 7.40 11.39
C LYS A 106 -20.80 6.18 10.73
N THR A 107 -20.29 4.97 10.89
CA THR A 107 -20.96 3.75 10.41
C THR A 107 -20.49 2.53 11.18
N GLU A 108 -21.43 1.71 11.64
CA GLU A 108 -21.16 0.29 11.90
C GLU A 108 -22.24 -0.50 11.16
N LEU A 109 -21.82 -1.26 10.14
CA LEU A 109 -22.58 -2.42 9.67
C LEU A 109 -22.44 -3.49 10.77
N GLU A 110 -23.51 -4.23 11.07
CA GLU A 110 -23.51 -5.24 12.15
C GLU A 110 -22.36 -6.27 12.03
N GLU A 111 -21.91 -6.55 10.81
CA GLU A 111 -20.82 -7.49 10.50
C GLU A 111 -19.44 -6.99 10.95
N ASP A 112 -19.21 -5.67 10.99
CA ASP A 112 -17.92 -5.06 11.35
C ASP A 112 -17.77 -4.82 12.87
N MET A 113 -18.88 -4.92 13.61
CA MET A 113 -18.99 -4.51 15.02
C MET A 113 -18.05 -5.27 15.96
N GLN A 114 -17.57 -6.47 15.58
CA GLN A 114 -16.62 -7.24 16.38
C GLN A 114 -15.18 -6.72 16.30
N VAL A 115 -14.75 -6.24 15.13
CA VAL A 115 -13.36 -5.79 14.90
C VAL A 115 -13.18 -4.30 15.09
N VAL A 116 -14.20 -3.50 14.77
CA VAL A 116 -14.16 -2.03 14.80
C VAL A 116 -13.72 -1.45 16.16
N PRO A 117 -14.20 -1.92 17.33
CA PRO A 117 -13.79 -1.36 18.61
C PRO A 117 -12.27 -1.45 18.84
N SER A 118 -11.68 -2.62 18.58
CA SER A 118 -10.24 -2.85 18.75
C SER A 118 -9.41 -2.01 17.78
N ILE A 119 -9.86 -1.90 16.53
CA ILE A 119 -9.18 -1.08 15.52
C ILE A 119 -9.29 0.40 15.88
N LYS A 120 -10.46 0.85 16.31
CA LYS A 120 -10.68 2.23 16.73
C LYS A 120 -9.75 2.61 17.87
N GLU A 121 -9.61 1.77 18.90
CA GLU A 121 -8.68 2.01 20.00
C GLU A 121 -7.23 2.19 19.50
N VAL A 122 -6.78 1.32 18.58
CA VAL A 122 -5.44 1.41 17.99
C VAL A 122 -5.27 2.69 17.18
N LEU A 123 -6.26 3.05 16.35
CA LEU A 123 -6.22 4.24 15.50
C LEU A 123 -6.28 5.52 16.33
N GLU A 124 -7.07 5.58 17.41
CA GLU A 124 -7.12 6.71 18.33
C GLU A 124 -5.77 6.90 19.04
N ARG A 125 -5.18 5.80 19.53
CA ARG A 125 -3.86 5.82 20.16
C ARG A 125 -2.76 6.27 19.20
N ARG A 126 -2.85 5.90 17.92
CA ARG A 126 -1.87 6.25 16.87
C ARG A 126 -2.24 7.49 16.05
N ARG A 127 -3.29 8.22 16.43
CA ARG A 127 -3.78 9.40 15.69
C ARG A 127 -2.67 10.41 15.34
N PRO A 128 -1.72 10.77 16.23
CA PRO A 128 -0.65 11.71 15.90
C PRO A 128 0.25 11.27 14.75
N ALA A 129 0.42 9.95 14.54
CA ALA A 129 1.19 9.39 13.43
C ALA A 129 0.32 9.15 12.18
N LEU A 130 -0.98 8.88 12.38
CA LEU A 130 -1.92 8.59 11.32
C LEU A 130 -2.19 9.79 10.41
N GLU A 131 -2.34 11.00 10.97
CA GLU A 131 -2.63 12.21 10.18
C GLU A 131 -1.50 12.56 9.20
N PRO A 132 -0.22 12.63 9.63
CA PRO A 132 0.90 12.80 8.70
C PRO A 132 0.97 11.68 7.66
N TRP A 133 0.73 10.44 8.09
CA TRP A 133 0.75 9.26 7.21
C TRP A 133 -0.27 9.34 6.06
N ILE A 134 -1.53 9.72 6.37
CA ILE A 134 -2.55 9.94 5.34
C ILE A 134 -2.12 11.03 4.36
N GLY A 135 -1.51 12.11 4.86
CA GLY A 135 -0.97 13.18 4.04
C GLY A 135 0.14 12.70 3.10
N THR A 136 1.12 11.95 3.61
CA THR A 136 2.23 11.39 2.84
C THR A 136 1.74 10.47 1.73
N LEU A 137 0.90 9.50 2.04
CA LEU A 137 0.38 8.58 1.03
C LEU A 137 -0.47 9.30 -0.03
N SER A 138 -1.32 10.25 0.39
CA SER A 138 -2.14 11.02 -0.56
C SER A 138 -1.25 11.81 -1.54
N ARG A 139 -0.14 12.36 -1.04
CA ARG A 139 0.87 13.03 -1.87
C ARG A 139 1.53 12.06 -2.85
N ILE A 140 2.04 10.93 -2.37
CA ILE A 140 2.70 9.91 -3.20
C ILE A 140 1.78 9.45 -4.34
N VAL A 141 0.51 9.12 -4.04
CA VAL A 141 -0.45 8.67 -5.05
C VAL A 141 -0.73 9.78 -6.07
N SER A 142 -0.84 11.05 -5.62
CA SER A 142 -1.06 12.18 -6.52
C SER A 142 0.14 12.46 -7.44
N GLU A 143 1.36 12.28 -6.94
CA GLU A 143 2.60 12.46 -7.70
C GLU A 143 2.73 11.37 -8.76
N HIS A 144 2.53 10.11 -8.39
CA HIS A 144 2.52 8.97 -9.32
C HIS A 144 1.50 9.16 -10.46
N ARG A 145 0.31 9.70 -10.16
CA ARG A 145 -0.68 10.00 -11.21
C ARG A 145 -0.21 11.05 -12.20
N ASN A 146 0.61 12.02 -11.78
CA ASN A 146 1.02 13.17 -12.60
C ASN A 146 2.32 12.95 -13.39
N VAL A 147 3.02 11.82 -13.22
CA VAL A 147 4.23 11.51 -14.00
C VAL A 147 3.87 11.32 -15.48
N PRO A 148 4.50 12.01 -16.45
CA PRO A 148 4.27 11.78 -17.86
C PRO A 148 4.54 10.31 -18.25
N GLY A 149 3.69 9.70 -19.09
CA GLY A 149 3.80 8.26 -19.42
C GLY A 149 5.16 7.81 -19.98
N ALA A 150 5.92 8.71 -20.62
CA ALA A 150 7.26 8.44 -21.13
C ALA A 150 8.36 8.36 -20.05
N LEU A 151 8.11 8.85 -18.83
CA LEU A 151 9.02 8.80 -17.68
C LEU A 151 8.62 7.72 -16.66
N ARG A 152 7.52 6.99 -16.88
CA ARG A 152 7.08 5.87 -16.03
C ARG A 152 7.74 4.55 -16.36
N ALA A 153 8.31 4.43 -17.56
CA ALA A 153 9.18 3.31 -17.89
C ALA A 153 10.43 3.42 -17.00
N VAL A 154 10.41 2.75 -15.85
CA VAL A 154 11.58 2.66 -14.98
C VAL A 154 12.63 1.91 -15.79
N PRO A 155 13.73 2.55 -16.23
CA PRO A 155 14.83 1.77 -16.79
C PRO A 155 15.28 0.81 -15.69
N ALA A 156 15.59 -0.43 -16.05
CA ALA A 156 15.96 -1.54 -15.15
C ALA A 156 17.23 -1.28 -14.28
N SER A 157 17.65 -0.03 -14.13
CA SER A 157 18.90 0.43 -13.54
C SER A 157 18.76 1.59 -12.54
N GLU A 158 17.56 1.96 -12.07
CA GLU A 158 17.43 2.94 -10.98
C GLU A 158 17.17 2.27 -9.62
N PRO A 159 17.96 2.58 -8.58
CA PRO A 159 17.83 1.97 -7.28
C PRO A 159 16.63 2.57 -6.52
N SER A 160 15.63 1.72 -6.31
CA SER A 160 14.73 1.66 -5.15
C SER A 160 14.10 2.98 -4.64
N PHE A 161 12.85 3.21 -5.02
CA PHE A 161 11.87 3.98 -4.22
C PHE A 161 11.60 3.34 -2.84
N GLU A 162 12.08 2.11 -2.63
CA GLU A 162 12.00 1.30 -1.40
C GLU A 162 12.86 1.83 -0.23
N ALA A 163 13.89 2.65 -0.49
CA ALA A 163 14.82 3.12 0.54
C ALA A 163 14.21 4.14 1.53
N ASP A 164 13.18 4.88 1.11
CA ASP A 164 12.53 5.89 1.95
C ASP A 164 11.53 5.29 2.95
N PHE A 165 11.02 4.08 2.67
CA PHE A 165 10.04 3.42 3.54
C PHE A 165 10.70 2.83 4.80
N TYR A 166 11.95 2.37 4.69
CA TYR A 166 12.73 1.85 5.82
C TYR A 166 13.52 2.93 6.58
N SER A 167 13.80 4.08 5.98
CA SER A 167 14.55 5.18 6.62
C SER A 167 13.72 6.05 7.57
N LEU A 168 12.39 5.96 7.55
CA LEU A 168 11.51 6.69 8.49
C LEU A 168 11.41 6.01 9.88
N GLY A 169 12.16 4.92 10.11
CA GLY A 169 12.18 4.16 11.36
C GLY A 169 13.36 4.44 12.31
N GLY A 170 14.25 5.39 12.03
CA GLY A 170 15.42 5.62 12.88
C GLY A 170 16.09 6.98 12.68
N GLY A 171 15.82 7.92 13.58
CA GLY A 171 16.52 9.21 13.64
C GLY A 171 16.20 9.94 14.93
N SER A 172 17.17 9.95 15.84
CA SER A 172 17.10 10.36 17.24
C SER A 172 16.69 11.82 17.46
N LEU A 173 15.96 12.04 18.55
CA LEU A 173 16.00 13.28 19.32
C LEU A 173 17.44 13.49 19.80
N GLU A 174 18.20 14.37 19.17
CA GLU A 174 19.26 15.18 19.79
C GLU A 174 19.96 16.00 18.70
N GLU A 175 19.61 17.28 18.59
CA GLU A 175 20.55 18.38 18.35
C GLU A 175 19.76 19.70 18.43
N SER A 176 19.63 20.21 19.64
CA SER A 176 19.18 21.58 19.90
C SER A 176 19.86 22.09 21.16
N ARG A 177 21.10 22.54 20.98
CA ARG A 177 21.98 23.32 21.88
C ARG A 177 23.26 23.50 21.05
N VAL A 178 23.83 24.66 20.74
CA VAL A 178 23.93 26.03 21.29
C VAL A 178 24.30 26.91 20.06
N VAL A 179 23.91 28.17 19.89
CA VAL A 179 24.65 29.37 20.34
C VAL A 179 23.73 30.58 20.20
N ALA A 180 23.34 31.15 21.34
CA ALA A 180 23.24 32.59 21.50
C ALA A 180 24.63 33.10 21.87
N VAL A 181 25.17 34.09 21.15
CA VAL A 181 25.97 35.25 21.61
C VAL A 181 26.31 36.07 20.35
N GLY A 182 25.98 37.36 20.36
CA GLY A 182 26.40 38.34 19.35
C GLY A 182 25.38 39.45 19.18
#